data_AF-A0A8J2M3X5-F1
#
_entry.id   AF-A0A8J2M3X5-F1
#
_cell.length_a   1.000
_cell.length_b   1.000
_cell.length_c   1.000
_cell.angle_alpha   90.00
_cell.angle_beta   90.00
_cell.angle_gamma   90.00
#
_symmetry.space_group_name_H-M   'P 1'
#
loop_
_entity.id
_entity.type
_entity.pdbx_description
1 polymer ?
#
loop_
_entity_poly.entity_id
_entity_poly.type
_entity_poly.pdbx_seq_one_letter_code
_entity_poly.pdbx_strand_id
1 'polypeptide(L)'
;MPCTTHFRFANLVKNTKNVEYVKLIVSCLDYSSEDSFNRFILQTALTSANVSGRKWTTRFLTILLSHNINDFSIWGIKLLLDQLADSSAKLVRHSLRLLHLWIPHYPESVYLIKDICLDEFGDAGILLKAYIFSSESYVKDNSHDTLATLDYWKKKFNMRYVEIIDEDVRVALFDSKRSIDGRYARSSNERIGKLNVPMPVHLYGQLAQHDTGRELLLRSNEVNRLLDVLRNSPLPTDAYQTSKLKGALYALGHIIANVNPNLLPSEAVPIICRFAECCPVLSIRGTAFWVLNLIGNTQL
;
A
#
# COMPACT_ATOMS: atom_id res chain seq x y z
N MET A 1 -33.76 -18.89 -22.60
CA MET A 1 -33.51 -17.63 -23.34
C MET A 1 -32.68 -16.53 -22.61
N PRO A 2 -31.84 -16.78 -21.58
CA PRO A 2 -30.93 -15.73 -21.06
C PRO A 2 -29.75 -15.39 -21.98
N CYS A 3 -29.26 -16.34 -22.78
CA CYS A 3 -27.94 -16.23 -23.43
C CYS A 3 -27.79 -15.06 -24.42
N THR A 4 -28.81 -14.75 -25.24
CA THR A 4 -28.67 -13.79 -26.36
C THR A 4 -28.54 -12.33 -25.94
N THR A 5 -29.22 -11.89 -24.88
CA THR A 5 -29.14 -10.50 -24.38
C THR A 5 -27.80 -10.22 -23.72
N HIS A 6 -27.29 -11.21 -22.99
CA HIS A 6 -26.01 -11.17 -22.30
C HIS A 6 -24.83 -11.01 -23.28
N PHE A 7 -24.81 -11.78 -24.38
CA PHE A 7 -23.82 -11.58 -25.46
C PHE A 7 -23.92 -10.21 -26.14
N ARG A 8 -25.13 -9.63 -26.24
CA ARG A 8 -25.31 -8.27 -26.78
C ARG A 8 -24.68 -7.22 -25.87
N PHE A 9 -24.81 -7.35 -24.55
CA PHE A 9 -24.16 -6.42 -23.62
C PHE A 9 -22.64 -6.52 -23.65
N ALA A 10 -22.07 -7.72 -23.66
CA ALA A 10 -20.62 -7.89 -23.78
C ALA A 10 -20.07 -7.28 -25.08
N ASN A 11 -20.75 -7.51 -26.22
CA ASN A 11 -20.38 -6.91 -27.49
C ASN A 11 -20.51 -5.38 -27.49
N LEU A 12 -21.57 -4.84 -26.87
CA LEU A 12 -21.78 -3.40 -26.77
C LEU A 12 -20.69 -2.73 -25.91
N VAL A 13 -20.32 -3.34 -24.79
CA VAL A 13 -19.24 -2.86 -23.91
C VAL A 13 -17.90 -2.81 -24.66
N LYS A 14 -17.59 -3.82 -25.49
CA LYS A 14 -16.36 -3.88 -26.28
C LYS A 14 -16.32 -2.82 -27.38
N ASN A 15 -17.43 -2.67 -28.12
CA ASN A 15 -17.44 -1.91 -29.37
C ASN A 15 -17.82 -0.44 -29.22
N THR A 16 -18.42 -0.04 -28.08
CA THR A 16 -18.88 1.33 -27.88
C THR A 16 -17.74 2.34 -27.74
N LYS A 17 -17.88 3.47 -28.44
CA LYS A 17 -17.04 4.67 -28.20
C LYS A 17 -17.56 5.52 -27.05
N ASN A 18 -18.86 5.43 -26.75
CA ASN A 18 -19.49 6.22 -25.69
C ASN A 18 -19.41 5.47 -24.36
N VAL A 19 -18.69 6.07 -23.41
CA VAL A 19 -18.47 5.53 -22.07
C VAL A 19 -19.77 5.39 -21.28
N GLU A 20 -20.78 6.23 -21.54
CA GLU A 20 -22.04 6.22 -20.78
C GLU A 20 -22.79 4.89 -20.89
N TYR A 21 -22.69 4.19 -22.04
CA TYR A 21 -23.25 2.85 -22.18
C TYR A 21 -22.53 1.83 -21.30
N VAL A 22 -21.20 1.92 -21.17
CA VAL A 22 -20.43 1.05 -20.27
C VAL A 22 -20.87 1.29 -18.83
N LYS A 23 -21.00 2.56 -18.42
CA LYS A 23 -21.43 2.92 -17.07
C LYS A 23 -22.81 2.37 -16.76
N LEU A 24 -23.78 2.62 -17.64
CA LEU A 24 -25.16 2.17 -17.47
C LEU A 24 -25.22 0.65 -17.31
N ILE A 25 -24.63 -0.10 -18.25
CA ILE A 25 -24.64 -1.56 -18.22
C ILE A 25 -24.00 -2.08 -16.93
N VAL A 26 -22.77 -1.65 -16.61
CA VAL A 26 -22.04 -2.14 -15.44
C VAL A 26 -22.73 -1.76 -14.13
N SER A 27 -23.30 -0.56 -14.03
CA SER A 27 -23.98 -0.12 -12.79
C SER A 27 -25.30 -0.84 -12.50
N CYS A 28 -25.94 -1.45 -13.51
CA CYS A 28 -27.28 -2.04 -13.38
C CYS A 28 -27.28 -3.56 -13.22
N LEU A 29 -26.13 -4.22 -13.28
CA LEU A 29 -26.03 -5.67 -13.13
C LEU A 29 -25.82 -6.08 -11.68
N ASP A 30 -26.37 -7.23 -11.30
CA ASP A 30 -26.12 -7.87 -10.01
C ASP A 30 -24.92 -8.82 -10.10
N TYR A 31 -23.95 -8.66 -9.21
CA TYR A 31 -22.69 -9.41 -9.16
C TYR A 31 -22.64 -10.44 -8.03
N SER A 32 -23.74 -10.60 -7.28
CA SER A 32 -23.80 -11.43 -6.08
C SER A 32 -23.70 -12.92 -6.39
N SER A 33 -24.18 -13.37 -7.55
CA SER A 33 -24.13 -14.79 -7.93
C SER A 33 -22.76 -15.19 -8.52
N GLU A 34 -22.19 -16.30 -8.04
CA GLU A 34 -20.85 -16.78 -8.38
C GLU A 34 -20.65 -17.10 -9.87
N ASP A 35 -21.63 -17.78 -10.48
CA ASP A 35 -21.61 -18.19 -11.88
C ASP A 35 -22.28 -17.18 -12.82
N SER A 36 -22.36 -15.91 -12.43
CA SER A 36 -23.09 -14.93 -13.24
C SER A 36 -22.28 -14.49 -14.46
N PHE A 37 -22.89 -14.59 -15.64
CA PHE A 37 -22.45 -13.90 -16.85
C PHE A 37 -22.23 -12.39 -16.60
N ASN A 38 -22.86 -11.81 -15.57
CA ASN A 38 -22.65 -10.44 -15.14
C ASN A 38 -21.20 -10.19 -14.73
N ARG A 39 -20.55 -11.09 -13.96
CA ARG A 39 -19.11 -10.99 -13.64
C ARG A 39 -18.26 -11.04 -14.91
N PHE A 40 -18.65 -11.84 -15.91
CA PHE A 40 -18.00 -11.85 -17.22
C PHE A 40 -18.17 -10.51 -17.99
N ILE A 41 -19.33 -9.87 -17.93
CA ILE A 41 -19.54 -8.53 -18.49
C ILE A 41 -18.67 -7.50 -17.77
N LEU A 42 -18.56 -7.58 -16.44
CA LEU A 42 -17.68 -6.70 -15.65
C LEU A 42 -16.21 -6.88 -16.03
N GLN A 43 -15.73 -8.12 -16.12
CA GLN A 43 -14.37 -8.43 -16.58
C GLN A 43 -14.13 -7.94 -18.01
N THR A 44 -15.14 -8.07 -18.89
CA THR A 44 -15.09 -7.52 -20.25
C THR A 44 -14.98 -5.99 -20.25
N ALA A 45 -15.73 -5.31 -19.37
CA ALA A 45 -15.65 -3.87 -19.21
C ALA A 45 -14.29 -3.41 -18.64
N LEU A 46 -13.68 -4.21 -17.77
CA LEU A 46 -12.36 -3.95 -17.18
C LEU A 46 -11.21 -4.18 -18.17
N THR A 47 -11.34 -5.08 -19.15
CA THR A 47 -10.23 -5.48 -20.02
C THR A 47 -10.35 -4.92 -21.44
N SER A 48 -11.57 -4.89 -21.98
CA SER A 48 -11.81 -4.68 -23.42
C SER A 48 -12.51 -3.37 -23.76
N ALA A 49 -13.07 -2.65 -22.79
CA ALA A 49 -13.69 -1.36 -23.05
C ALA A 49 -12.64 -0.30 -23.46
N ASN A 50 -13.10 0.83 -23.98
CA ASN A 50 -12.24 1.99 -24.20
C ASN A 50 -11.62 2.49 -22.88
N VAL A 51 -10.53 3.28 -22.97
CA VAL A 51 -9.73 3.71 -21.78
C VAL A 51 -10.60 4.38 -20.70
N SER A 52 -11.56 5.21 -21.10
CA SER A 52 -12.50 5.87 -20.18
C SER A 52 -13.44 4.88 -19.49
N GLY A 53 -13.92 3.87 -20.22
CA GLY A 53 -14.75 2.78 -19.71
C GLY A 53 -14.00 1.91 -18.71
N ARG A 54 -12.77 1.49 -19.02
CA ARG A 54 -11.94 0.71 -18.09
C ARG A 54 -11.67 1.52 -16.82
N LYS A 55 -11.25 2.78 -16.96
CA LYS A 55 -11.04 3.69 -15.82
C LYS A 55 -12.26 3.84 -14.91
N TRP A 56 -13.43 4.03 -15.50
CA TRP A 56 -14.65 4.12 -14.71
C TRP A 56 -15.00 2.78 -14.04
N THR A 57 -14.85 1.67 -14.77
CA THR A 57 -15.15 0.32 -14.25
C THR A 57 -14.21 -0.07 -13.11
N THR A 58 -12.91 0.24 -13.19
CA THR A 58 -11.95 0.02 -12.08
C THR A 58 -12.37 0.82 -10.84
N ARG A 59 -12.84 2.06 -10.99
CA ARG A 59 -13.38 2.86 -9.88
C ARG A 59 -14.65 2.25 -9.31
N PHE A 60 -15.51 1.74 -10.18
CA PHE A 60 -16.76 1.10 -9.79
C PHE A 60 -16.54 -0.12 -8.90
N LEU A 61 -15.41 -0.84 -9.04
CA LEU A 61 -15.06 -1.92 -8.11
C LEU A 61 -14.99 -1.45 -6.64
N THR A 62 -14.65 -0.17 -6.37
CA THR A 62 -14.66 0.39 -5.01
C THR A 62 -16.07 0.52 -4.43
N ILE A 63 -17.05 0.77 -5.30
CA ILE A 63 -18.46 0.80 -4.90
C ILE A 63 -18.92 -0.64 -4.63
N LEU A 64 -18.55 -1.61 -5.47
CA LEU A 64 -18.92 -3.01 -5.23
C LEU A 64 -18.34 -3.54 -3.92
N LEU A 65 -17.10 -3.16 -3.59
CA LEU A 65 -16.48 -3.49 -2.32
C LEU A 65 -17.31 -3.00 -1.12
N SER A 66 -17.86 -1.79 -1.18
CA SER A 66 -18.62 -1.21 -0.07
C SER A 66 -19.98 -1.86 0.16
N HIS A 67 -20.46 -2.70 -0.77
CA HIS A 67 -21.74 -3.39 -0.69
C HIS A 67 -21.65 -4.77 -0.03
N ASN A 68 -20.48 -5.17 0.51
CA ASN A 68 -20.27 -6.45 1.20
C ASN A 68 -20.79 -7.67 0.43
N ILE A 69 -20.57 -7.68 -0.89
CA ILE A 69 -20.95 -8.82 -1.75
C ILE A 69 -20.14 -10.04 -1.31
N ASN A 70 -20.79 -11.21 -1.23
CA ASN A 70 -20.14 -12.46 -0.85
C ASN A 70 -18.88 -12.72 -1.68
N ASP A 71 -17.79 -13.04 -0.97
CA ASP A 71 -16.46 -13.37 -1.51
C ASP A 71 -15.87 -12.31 -2.45
N PHE A 72 -16.38 -11.08 -2.42
CA PHE A 72 -15.86 -9.98 -3.25
C PHE A 72 -14.39 -9.72 -3.01
N SER A 73 -13.91 -9.91 -1.77
CA SER A 73 -12.48 -9.78 -1.48
C SER A 73 -11.63 -10.71 -2.33
N ILE A 74 -12.09 -11.93 -2.62
CA ILE A 74 -11.34 -12.91 -3.39
C ILE A 74 -11.37 -12.60 -4.88
N TRP A 75 -12.57 -12.45 -5.48
CA TRP A 75 -12.67 -12.26 -6.93
C TRP A 75 -12.46 -10.80 -7.36
N GLY A 76 -12.87 -9.84 -6.53
CA GLY A 76 -12.69 -8.41 -6.78
C GLY A 76 -11.22 -8.00 -6.74
N ILE A 77 -10.43 -8.54 -5.78
CA ILE A 77 -8.98 -8.32 -5.75
C ILE A 77 -8.30 -8.96 -6.97
N LYS A 78 -8.70 -10.17 -7.39
CA LYS A 78 -8.19 -10.78 -8.64
C LYS A 78 -8.45 -9.89 -9.85
N LEU A 79 -9.67 -9.39 -10.01
CA LEU A 79 -10.01 -8.46 -11.10
C LEU A 79 -9.15 -7.20 -11.04
N LEU A 80 -8.84 -6.69 -9.85
CA LEU A 80 -7.99 -5.52 -9.67
C LEU A 80 -6.51 -5.81 -9.96
N LEU A 81 -6.03 -7.02 -9.65
CA LEU A 81 -4.69 -7.50 -10.02
C LEU A 81 -4.56 -7.64 -11.53
N ASP A 82 -5.58 -8.13 -12.23
CA ASP A 82 -5.60 -8.18 -13.70
C ASP A 82 -5.42 -6.79 -14.33
N GLN A 83 -5.88 -5.72 -13.66
CA GLN A 83 -5.70 -4.34 -14.12
C GLN A 83 -4.25 -3.85 -14.05
N LEU A 84 -3.34 -4.57 -13.40
CA LEU A 84 -1.91 -4.25 -13.40
C LEU A 84 -1.27 -4.47 -14.77
N ALA A 85 -1.89 -5.29 -15.63
CA ALA A 85 -1.47 -5.53 -17.02
C ALA A 85 -2.06 -4.50 -18.03
N ASP A 86 -2.78 -3.46 -17.57
CA ASP A 86 -3.38 -2.48 -18.48
C ASP A 86 -2.34 -1.60 -19.18
N SER A 87 -2.51 -1.39 -20.48
CA SER A 87 -1.74 -0.44 -21.30
C SER A 87 -1.62 0.99 -20.73
N SER A 88 -2.61 1.45 -19.94
CA SER A 88 -2.62 2.79 -19.37
C SER A 88 -1.92 2.84 -18.02
N ALA A 89 -0.74 3.47 -17.98
CA ALA A 89 -0.01 3.67 -16.72
C ALA A 89 -0.80 4.45 -15.64
N LYS A 90 -1.85 5.18 -16.02
CA LYS A 90 -2.76 5.84 -15.05
C LYS A 90 -3.72 4.84 -14.40
N LEU A 91 -4.16 3.83 -15.14
CA LEU A 91 -4.98 2.74 -14.62
C LEU A 91 -4.17 1.85 -13.69
N VAL A 92 -2.99 1.39 -14.13
CA VAL A 92 -2.07 0.59 -13.29
C VAL A 92 -1.78 1.29 -11.96
N ARG A 93 -1.45 2.59 -11.99
CA ARG A 93 -1.24 3.39 -10.76
C ARG A 93 -2.49 3.50 -9.88
N HIS A 94 -3.67 3.59 -10.48
CA HIS A 94 -4.92 3.62 -9.72
C HIS A 94 -5.21 2.27 -9.08
N SER A 95 -5.00 1.17 -9.80
CA SER A 95 -5.16 -0.19 -9.30
C SER A 95 -4.23 -0.49 -8.14
N LEU A 96 -2.94 -0.13 -8.24
CA LEU A 96 -1.99 -0.24 -7.13
C LEU A 96 -2.47 0.48 -5.88
N ARG A 97 -3.01 1.71 -6.01
CA ARG A 97 -3.57 2.46 -4.87
C ARG A 97 -4.76 1.76 -4.23
N LEU A 98 -5.64 1.18 -5.04
CA LEU A 98 -6.79 0.43 -4.54
C LEU A 98 -6.33 -0.86 -3.85
N LEU A 99 -5.34 -1.58 -4.38
CA LEU A 99 -4.77 -2.77 -3.73
C LEU A 99 -4.17 -2.44 -2.37
N HIS A 100 -3.41 -1.33 -2.27
CA HIS A 100 -2.89 -0.82 -1.00
C HIS A 100 -3.97 -0.49 0.03
N LEU A 101 -5.14 -0.05 -0.44
CA LEU A 101 -6.30 0.21 0.42
C LEU A 101 -6.99 -1.09 0.84
N TRP A 102 -7.10 -2.07 -0.06
CA TRP A 102 -7.96 -3.23 0.16
C TRP A 102 -7.27 -4.36 0.90
N ILE A 103 -6.01 -4.68 0.56
CA ILE A 103 -5.29 -5.82 1.16
C ILE A 103 -5.28 -5.79 2.70
N PRO A 104 -5.04 -4.64 3.37
CA PRO A 104 -5.12 -4.58 4.83
C PRO A 104 -6.47 -4.98 5.43
N HIS A 105 -7.57 -4.76 4.69
CA HIS A 105 -8.92 -5.13 5.11
C HIS A 105 -9.27 -6.58 4.79
N TYR A 106 -8.49 -7.23 3.94
CA TYR A 106 -8.68 -8.63 3.51
C TYR A 106 -7.35 -9.39 3.59
N PRO A 107 -6.82 -9.67 4.79
CA PRO A 107 -5.51 -10.33 4.95
C PRO A 107 -5.45 -11.71 4.27
N GLU A 108 -6.60 -12.38 4.14
CA GLU A 108 -6.73 -13.64 3.40
C GLU A 108 -6.39 -13.49 1.91
N SER A 109 -6.42 -12.28 1.35
CA SER A 109 -6.10 -12.03 -0.06
C SER A 109 -4.60 -11.96 -0.37
N VAL A 110 -3.74 -11.91 0.65
CA VAL A 110 -2.28 -11.73 0.50
C VAL A 110 -1.66 -12.84 -0.36
N TYR A 111 -2.17 -14.06 -0.33
CA TYR A 111 -1.65 -15.15 -1.17
C TYR A 111 -1.83 -14.87 -2.68
N LEU A 112 -2.77 -14.00 -3.07
CA LEU A 112 -3.03 -13.67 -4.49
C LEU A 112 -1.91 -12.84 -5.12
N ILE A 113 -1.14 -12.11 -4.30
CA ILE A 113 -0.08 -11.23 -4.80
C ILE A 113 1.30 -11.90 -4.81
N LYS A 114 1.43 -13.11 -4.26
CA LYS A 114 2.72 -13.78 -4.06
C LYS A 114 3.45 -14.11 -5.37
N ASP A 115 2.71 -14.44 -6.42
CA ASP A 115 3.24 -14.91 -7.71
C ASP A 115 3.41 -13.76 -8.73
N ILE A 116 3.19 -12.51 -8.30
CA ILE A 116 3.28 -11.33 -9.17
C ILE A 116 4.67 -10.71 -9.05
N CYS A 117 5.26 -10.33 -10.19
CA CYS A 117 6.53 -9.59 -10.26
C CYS A 117 6.34 -8.12 -9.82
N LEU A 118 6.10 -7.90 -8.53
CA LEU A 118 5.74 -6.58 -7.99
C LEU A 118 6.88 -5.56 -8.10
N ASP A 119 8.13 -6.01 -8.17
CA ASP A 119 9.30 -5.13 -8.23
C ASP A 119 9.31 -4.24 -9.50
N GLU A 120 8.61 -4.66 -10.57
CA GLU A 120 8.45 -3.87 -11.81
C GLU A 120 7.62 -2.59 -11.62
N PHE A 121 6.80 -2.52 -10.58
CA PHE A 121 5.97 -1.35 -10.28
C PHE A 121 6.66 -0.31 -9.39
N GLY A 122 7.99 -0.43 -9.21
CA GLY A 122 8.80 0.49 -8.42
C GLY A 122 8.39 0.52 -6.94
N ASP A 123 8.48 1.70 -6.32
CA ASP A 123 8.21 1.87 -4.88
C ASP A 123 6.83 1.35 -4.44
N ALA A 124 5.79 1.61 -5.24
CA ALA A 124 4.44 1.15 -4.94
C ALA A 124 4.33 -0.39 -4.95
N GLY A 125 5.09 -1.04 -5.84
CA GLY A 125 5.19 -2.49 -5.91
C GLY A 125 5.97 -3.08 -4.74
N ILE A 126 7.11 -2.49 -4.36
CA ILE A 126 7.91 -2.92 -3.20
C ILE A 126 7.09 -2.80 -1.91
N LEU A 127 6.34 -1.70 -1.75
CA LEU A 127 5.40 -1.55 -0.63
C LEU A 127 4.32 -2.63 -0.68
N LEU A 128 3.74 -2.94 -1.85
CA LEU A 128 2.69 -3.95 -1.95
C LEU A 128 3.23 -5.35 -1.60
N LYS A 129 4.46 -5.64 -2.02
CA LYS A 129 5.20 -6.87 -1.69
C LYS A 129 5.42 -7.02 -0.18
N ALA A 130 5.50 -5.91 0.58
CA ALA A 130 5.65 -5.96 2.03
C ALA A 130 4.51 -6.74 2.71
N TYR A 131 3.28 -6.66 2.19
CA TYR A 131 2.14 -7.40 2.77
C TYR A 131 2.32 -8.92 2.74
N ILE A 132 3.09 -9.47 1.80
CA ILE A 132 3.36 -10.91 1.71
C ILE A 132 4.04 -11.41 3.00
N PHE A 133 4.86 -10.58 3.63
CA PHE A 133 5.60 -10.91 4.84
C PHE A 133 4.75 -10.91 6.12
N SER A 134 3.46 -10.55 6.05
CA SER A 134 2.51 -10.79 7.16
C SER A 134 2.16 -12.28 7.30
N SER A 135 2.34 -13.07 6.25
CA SER A 135 2.13 -14.51 6.28
C SER A 135 3.33 -15.24 6.90
N GLU A 136 3.12 -15.84 8.07
CA GLU A 136 4.16 -16.60 8.77
C GLU A 136 4.64 -17.81 7.94
N SER A 137 3.74 -18.51 7.26
CA SER A 137 4.09 -19.66 6.41
C SER A 137 4.99 -19.24 5.25
N TYR A 138 4.68 -18.11 4.60
CA TYR A 138 5.52 -17.58 3.52
C TYR A 138 6.94 -17.30 4.01
N VAL A 139 7.08 -16.66 5.18
CA VAL A 139 8.40 -16.34 5.77
C VAL A 139 9.19 -17.60 6.11
N LYS A 140 8.54 -18.64 6.64
CA LYS A 140 9.17 -19.94 6.92
C LYS A 140 9.70 -20.60 5.64
N ASP A 141 8.85 -20.64 4.61
CA ASP A 141 9.17 -21.31 3.34
C ASP A 141 10.22 -20.54 2.51
N ASN A 142 10.29 -19.21 2.68
CA ASN A 142 11.13 -18.31 1.88
C ASN A 142 12.13 -17.53 2.75
N SER A 143 12.82 -18.22 3.66
CA SER A 143 13.74 -17.60 4.63
C SER A 143 14.88 -16.80 3.98
N HIS A 144 15.50 -17.33 2.93
CA HIS A 144 16.58 -16.67 2.20
C HIS A 144 16.12 -15.35 1.58
N ASP A 145 14.99 -15.37 0.88
CA ASP A 145 14.44 -14.19 0.21
C ASP A 145 13.91 -13.16 1.22
N THR A 146 13.41 -13.62 2.36
CA THR A 146 13.04 -12.75 3.48
C THR A 146 14.26 -12.01 4.03
N LEU A 147 15.38 -12.70 4.25
CA LEU A 147 16.62 -12.07 4.70
C LEU A 147 17.17 -11.09 3.66
N ALA A 148 17.17 -11.46 2.38
CA ALA A 148 17.59 -10.57 1.30
C ALA A 148 16.71 -9.30 1.21
N THR A 149 15.40 -9.46 1.38
CA THR A 149 14.45 -8.35 1.40
C THR A 149 14.67 -7.44 2.62
N LEU A 150 14.87 -8.02 3.81
CA LEU A 150 15.21 -7.25 5.01
C LEU A 150 16.51 -6.46 4.83
N ASP A 151 17.54 -7.08 4.25
CA ASP A 151 18.81 -6.43 3.96
C ASP A 151 18.67 -5.28 2.97
N TYR A 152 17.84 -5.44 1.94
CA TYR A 152 17.52 -4.37 0.99
C TYR A 152 16.81 -3.20 1.66
N TRP A 153 15.82 -3.47 2.52
CA TRP A 153 15.11 -2.44 3.27
C TRP A 153 16.04 -1.67 4.19
N LYS A 154 16.89 -2.39 4.93
CA LYS A 154 17.92 -1.85 5.81
C LYS A 154 18.90 -0.93 5.09
N LYS A 155 19.44 -1.36 3.95
CA LYS A 155 20.49 -0.64 3.22
C LYS A 155 19.97 0.52 2.39
N LYS A 156 18.75 0.41 1.84
CA LYS A 156 18.23 1.34 0.84
C LYS A 156 16.79 1.79 1.12
N PHE A 157 15.85 0.84 1.24
CA PHE A 157 14.44 1.19 1.16
C PHE A 157 13.91 1.98 2.36
N ASN A 158 14.47 1.86 3.56
CA ASN A 158 14.05 2.66 4.72
C ASN A 158 14.23 4.18 4.48
N MET A 159 15.25 4.59 3.74
CA MET A 159 15.43 6.00 3.36
C MET A 159 14.45 6.38 2.25
N ARG A 160 14.24 5.49 1.26
CA ARG A 160 13.24 5.70 0.20
C ARG A 160 11.82 5.81 0.74
N TYR A 161 11.50 5.04 1.78
CA TYR A 161 10.22 5.08 2.49
C TYR A 161 9.93 6.47 3.08
N VAL A 162 10.95 7.13 3.63
CA VAL A 162 10.84 8.52 4.10
C VAL A 162 10.50 9.47 2.96
N GLU A 163 11.16 9.31 1.81
CA GLU A 163 10.91 10.15 0.63
C GLU A 163 9.47 9.99 0.11
N ILE A 164 8.94 8.76 0.12
CA ILE A 164 7.55 8.46 -0.26
C ILE A 164 6.58 9.20 0.67
N ILE A 165 6.77 9.07 1.99
CA ILE A 165 5.91 9.73 2.96
C ILE A 165 6.01 11.26 2.85
N ASP A 166 7.22 11.81 2.75
CA ASP A 166 7.44 13.24 2.64
C ASP A 166 6.80 13.80 1.33
N GLU A 167 6.78 13.02 0.24
CA GLU A 167 6.04 13.36 -0.98
C GLU A 167 4.52 13.31 -0.78
N ASP A 168 3.98 12.26 -0.17
CA ASP A 168 2.54 12.11 0.04
C ASP A 168 1.99 13.21 0.96
N VAL A 169 2.73 13.55 2.04
CA VAL A 169 2.42 14.69 2.91
C VAL A 169 2.46 16.00 2.13
N ARG A 170 3.47 16.20 1.28
CA ARG A 170 3.57 17.42 0.46
C ARG A 170 2.39 17.54 -0.50
N VAL A 171 2.03 16.46 -1.18
CA VAL A 171 0.88 16.44 -2.10
C VAL A 171 -0.42 16.73 -1.34
N ALA A 172 -0.60 16.16 -0.14
CA ALA A 172 -1.80 16.37 0.66
C ALA A 172 -1.92 17.79 1.22
N LEU A 173 -0.81 18.42 1.61
CA LEU A 173 -0.81 19.77 2.20
C LEU A 173 -0.82 20.88 1.15
N PHE A 174 -0.13 20.70 0.03
CA PHE A 174 0.11 21.77 -0.94
C PHE A 174 -0.61 21.58 -2.29
N ASP A 175 -1.29 20.44 -2.50
CA ASP A 175 -1.89 20.02 -3.78
C ASP A 175 -0.91 20.08 -4.97
N SER A 176 0.40 20.09 -4.67
CA SER A 176 1.47 20.21 -5.64
C SER A 176 1.88 18.83 -6.12
N LYS A 177 1.31 18.37 -7.24
CA LYS A 177 1.75 17.11 -7.87
C LYS A 177 3.01 17.37 -8.70
N ARG A 178 4.06 16.56 -8.56
CA ARG A 178 5.19 16.56 -9.50
C ARG A 178 4.94 15.57 -10.65
N SER A 179 5.26 15.98 -11.87
CA SER A 179 5.35 15.08 -13.01
C SER A 179 6.57 14.18 -12.85
N ILE A 180 6.62 13.10 -13.64
CA ILE A 180 7.76 12.16 -13.68
C ILE A 180 9.07 12.91 -14.03
N ASP A 181 8.97 14.00 -14.80
CA ASP A 181 10.10 14.84 -15.20
C ASP A 181 10.47 15.93 -14.15
N GLY A 182 9.91 15.86 -12.94
CA GLY A 182 10.20 16.79 -11.84
C GLY A 182 9.52 18.17 -11.93
N ARG A 183 8.73 18.43 -12.98
CA ARG A 183 7.97 19.69 -13.13
C ARG A 183 6.67 19.65 -12.32
N TYR A 184 6.21 20.80 -11.83
CA TYR A 184 4.89 20.88 -11.19
C TYR A 184 3.79 20.58 -12.22
N ALA A 185 3.03 19.52 -12.00
CA ALA A 185 1.85 19.18 -12.77
C ALA A 185 0.68 20.06 -12.34
N ARG A 186 -0.15 20.49 -13.30
CA ARG A 186 -1.37 21.26 -12.99
C ARG A 186 -2.28 20.43 -12.08
N SER A 187 -2.81 21.06 -11.03
CA SER A 187 -3.77 20.44 -10.12
C SER A 187 -4.93 19.85 -10.94
N SER A 188 -5.21 18.56 -10.72
CA SER A 188 -6.39 17.92 -11.27
C SER A 188 -7.58 18.33 -10.42
N ASN A 189 -8.69 18.77 -11.02
CA ASN A 189 -9.95 19.06 -10.31
C ASN A 189 -10.52 17.88 -9.49
N GLU A 190 -9.88 16.70 -9.50
CA GLU A 190 -10.05 15.68 -8.47
C GLU A 190 -9.48 16.22 -7.15
N ARG A 191 -10.29 17.01 -6.45
CA ARG A 191 -10.08 17.33 -5.04
C ARG A 191 -9.99 16.00 -4.30
N ILE A 192 -8.79 15.58 -3.95
CA ILE A 192 -8.58 14.46 -3.02
C ILE A 192 -9.24 14.93 -1.72
N GLY A 193 -10.39 14.35 -1.41
CA GLY A 193 -11.14 14.70 -0.21
C GLY A 193 -10.23 14.57 1.01
N LYS A 194 -10.05 15.69 1.71
CA LYS A 194 -9.69 15.85 3.13
C LYS A 194 -8.72 14.78 3.71
N LEU A 195 -7.45 15.20 3.83
CA LEU A 195 -6.63 15.16 5.05
C LEU A 195 -6.29 13.83 5.74
N ASN A 196 -6.40 12.68 5.07
CA ASN A 196 -5.77 11.45 5.57
C ASN A 196 -4.67 11.01 4.61
N VAL A 197 -3.42 11.27 4.97
CA VAL A 197 -2.27 10.56 4.40
C VAL A 197 -2.10 9.31 5.25
N PRO A 198 -2.56 8.13 4.82
CA PRO A 198 -2.32 6.90 5.58
C PRO A 198 -0.82 6.61 5.60
N MET A 199 -0.32 6.09 6.71
CA MET A 199 1.07 5.61 6.76
C MET A 199 1.19 4.37 5.88
N PRO A 200 2.10 4.34 4.87
CA PRO A 200 2.26 3.17 4.01
C PRO A 200 2.72 1.95 4.80
N VAL A 201 2.41 0.75 4.31
CA VAL A 201 2.89 -0.51 4.89
C VAL A 201 4.42 -0.55 4.98
N HIS A 202 4.95 -1.17 6.02
CA HIS A 202 6.39 -1.28 6.25
C HIS A 202 6.77 -2.73 6.55
N LEU A 203 7.83 -3.24 5.91
CA LEU A 203 8.28 -4.63 6.06
C LEU A 203 8.45 -5.04 7.52
N TYR A 204 9.13 -4.20 8.30
CA TYR A 204 9.39 -4.47 9.72
C TYR A 204 8.10 -4.64 10.53
N GLY A 205 7.05 -3.88 10.21
CA GLY A 205 5.75 -4.04 10.87
C GLY A 205 5.08 -5.36 10.50
N GLN A 206 5.15 -5.76 9.23
CA GLN A 206 4.59 -7.04 8.76
C GLN A 206 5.30 -8.24 9.39
N LEU A 207 6.63 -8.21 9.47
CA LEU A 207 7.41 -9.26 10.15
C LEU A 207 7.14 -9.30 11.66
N ALA A 208 6.90 -8.15 12.29
CA ALA A 208 6.64 -8.05 13.71
C ALA A 208 5.27 -8.62 14.14
N GLN A 209 4.38 -8.96 13.22
CA GLN A 209 3.04 -9.48 13.52
C GLN A 209 3.03 -10.94 13.99
N HIS A 210 4.04 -11.73 13.65
CA HIS A 210 4.11 -13.17 13.96
C HIS A 210 5.47 -13.57 14.54
N ASP A 211 5.51 -14.74 15.20
CA ASP A 211 6.66 -15.15 16.01
C ASP A 211 7.91 -15.43 15.18
N THR A 212 7.76 -16.01 13.99
CA THR A 212 8.89 -16.27 13.09
C THR A 212 9.56 -14.97 12.64
N GLY A 213 8.78 -13.96 12.26
CA GLY A 213 9.32 -12.67 11.86
C GLY A 213 9.94 -11.91 13.04
N ARG A 214 9.34 -11.98 14.24
CA ARG A 214 9.93 -11.44 15.48
C ARG A 214 11.27 -12.10 15.81
N GLU A 215 11.37 -13.43 15.71
CA GLU A 215 12.62 -14.15 15.93
C GLU A 215 13.68 -13.75 14.92
N LEU A 216 13.31 -13.57 13.64
CA LEU A 216 14.22 -13.08 12.62
C LEU A 216 14.75 -11.67 12.95
N LEU A 217 13.87 -10.74 13.33
CA LEU A 217 14.26 -9.39 13.73
C LEU A 217 15.19 -9.39 14.96
N LEU A 218 14.94 -10.29 15.91
CA LEU A 218 15.78 -10.48 17.10
C LEU A 218 17.16 -11.03 16.73
N ARG A 219 17.23 -12.10 15.94
CA ARG A 219 18.49 -12.72 15.48
C ARG A 219 19.34 -11.75 14.66
N SER A 220 18.71 -10.91 13.84
CA SER A 220 19.38 -9.84 13.09
C SER A 220 19.74 -8.61 13.93
N ASN A 221 19.40 -8.60 15.22
CA ASN A 221 19.64 -7.52 16.17
C ASN A 221 19.08 -6.16 15.68
N GLU A 222 17.95 -6.17 14.96
CA GLU A 222 17.49 -5.01 14.21
C GLU A 222 16.98 -3.89 15.12
N VAL A 223 16.32 -4.22 16.23
CA VAL A 223 15.85 -3.20 17.21
C VAL A 223 17.05 -2.44 17.79
N ASN A 224 18.07 -3.15 18.29
CA ASN A 224 19.26 -2.50 18.84
C ASN A 224 20.01 -1.70 17.79
N ARG A 225 20.12 -2.19 16.55
CA ARG A 225 20.71 -1.43 15.44
C ARG A 225 19.96 -0.13 15.17
N LEU A 226 18.62 -0.15 15.17
CA LEU A 226 17.79 1.03 14.98
C LEU A 226 17.97 2.01 16.14
N LEU A 227 18.00 1.51 17.39
CA LEU A 227 18.30 2.32 18.57
C LEU A 227 19.68 2.94 18.49
N ASP A 228 20.71 2.22 18.06
CA ASP A 228 22.07 2.76 17.89
C ASP A 228 22.12 3.89 16.85
N VAL A 229 21.32 3.81 15.77
CA VAL A 229 21.18 4.92 14.82
C VAL A 229 20.57 6.14 15.51
N LEU A 230 19.56 5.94 16.36
CA LEU A 230 18.86 7.04 17.06
C LEU A 230 19.70 7.63 18.21
N ARG A 231 20.46 6.81 18.94
CA ARG A 231 21.34 7.22 20.05
C ARG A 231 22.57 7.99 19.57
N ASN A 232 23.24 7.45 18.56
CA ASN A 232 24.58 7.89 18.16
C ASN A 232 24.57 8.94 17.04
N SER A 233 23.40 9.39 16.59
CA SER A 233 23.34 10.41 15.54
C SER A 233 23.48 11.80 16.15
N PRO A 234 24.50 12.58 15.76
CA PRO A 234 24.54 14.01 16.09
C PRO A 234 23.34 14.72 15.43
N LEU A 235 23.19 16.00 15.75
CA LEU A 235 22.25 16.88 15.03
C LEU A 235 22.48 16.75 13.53
N PRO A 236 21.44 16.40 12.74
CA PRO A 236 21.63 16.11 11.33
C PRO A 236 22.00 17.38 10.59
N THR A 237 23.11 17.36 9.88
CA THR A 237 23.64 18.51 9.13
C THR A 237 23.21 18.50 7.67
N ASP A 238 22.78 17.34 7.16
CA ASP A 238 22.36 17.16 5.77
C ASP A 238 21.04 16.37 5.64
N ALA A 239 20.54 16.33 4.41
CA ALA A 239 19.31 15.61 4.08
C ALA A 239 19.44 14.10 4.25
N TYR A 240 20.63 13.53 4.06
CA TYR A 240 20.87 12.09 4.18
C TYR A 240 20.75 11.64 5.64
N GLN A 241 21.39 12.34 6.58
CA GLN A 241 21.30 12.09 8.01
C GLN A 241 19.86 12.28 8.51
N THR A 242 19.18 13.32 8.01
CA THR A 242 17.76 13.55 8.31
C THR A 242 16.89 12.36 7.88
N SER A 243 17.04 11.89 6.64
CA SER A 243 16.30 10.72 6.13
C SER A 243 16.68 9.43 6.84
N LYS A 244 17.95 9.23 7.21
CA LYS A 244 18.41 8.07 7.98
C LYS A 244 17.74 8.01 9.36
N LEU A 245 17.66 9.15 10.06
CA LEU A 245 16.99 9.26 11.36
C LEU A 245 15.48 9.01 11.23
N LYS A 246 14.81 9.66 10.27
CA LYS A 246 13.38 9.44 10.01
C LYS A 246 13.09 7.97 9.65
N GLY A 247 13.93 7.35 8.83
CA GLY A 247 13.79 5.95 8.43
C GLY A 247 13.95 5.00 9.62
N ALA A 248 14.87 5.29 10.55
CA ALA A 248 15.01 4.54 11.78
C ALA A 248 13.78 4.70 12.70
N LEU A 249 13.24 5.92 12.82
CA LEU A 249 12.01 6.17 13.59
C LEU A 249 10.82 5.41 13.03
N TYR A 250 10.58 5.44 11.71
CA TYR A 250 9.49 4.68 11.09
C TYR A 250 9.68 3.17 11.28
N ALA A 251 10.87 2.64 11.00
CA ALA A 251 11.12 1.21 11.14
C ALA A 251 10.92 0.73 12.58
N LEU A 252 11.46 1.45 13.57
CA LEU A 252 11.30 1.13 14.98
C LEU A 252 9.83 1.26 15.42
N GLY A 253 9.15 2.30 14.98
CA GLY A 253 7.72 2.52 15.23
C GLY A 253 6.84 1.37 14.75
N HIS A 254 7.08 0.90 13.53
CA HIS A 254 6.35 -0.23 12.95
C HIS A 254 6.60 -1.54 13.71
N ILE A 255 7.80 -1.76 14.25
CA ILE A 255 8.06 -2.90 15.14
C ILE A 255 7.26 -2.74 16.43
N ILE A 256 7.40 -1.61 17.12
CA ILE A 256 6.75 -1.36 18.42
C ILE A 256 5.24 -1.52 18.32
N ALA A 257 4.62 -1.03 17.24
CA ALA A 257 3.17 -1.12 17.05
C ALA A 257 2.65 -2.57 16.96
N ASN A 258 3.50 -3.56 16.67
CA ASN A 258 3.09 -4.96 16.48
C ASN A 258 3.71 -5.94 17.49
N VAL A 259 4.52 -5.45 18.43
CA VAL A 259 5.21 -6.27 19.44
C VAL A 259 4.83 -5.81 20.84
N ASN A 260 4.63 -6.77 21.75
CA ASN A 260 4.41 -6.47 23.15
C ASN A 260 5.59 -5.62 23.69
N PRO A 261 5.34 -4.42 24.27
CA PRO A 261 6.40 -3.55 24.78
C PRO A 261 7.37 -4.23 25.76
N ASN A 262 6.93 -5.25 26.50
CA ASN A 262 7.75 -5.99 27.45
C ASN A 262 8.88 -6.82 26.78
N LEU A 263 8.74 -7.12 25.49
CA LEU A 263 9.75 -7.86 24.70
C LEU A 263 10.78 -6.93 24.05
N LEU A 264 10.59 -5.61 24.16
CA LEU A 264 11.46 -4.61 23.57
C LEU A 264 12.37 -3.98 24.63
N PRO A 265 13.53 -3.41 24.25
CA PRO A 265 14.32 -2.61 25.15
C PRO A 265 13.47 -1.49 25.78
N SER A 266 13.63 -1.26 27.08
CA SER A 266 12.82 -0.28 27.84
C SER A 266 12.87 1.14 27.28
N GLU A 267 13.94 1.47 26.55
CA GLU A 267 14.12 2.76 25.90
C GLU A 267 13.46 2.89 24.51
N ALA A 268 12.88 1.82 23.95
CA ALA A 268 12.36 1.81 22.58
C ALA A 268 11.28 2.86 22.32
N VAL A 269 10.35 3.06 23.26
CA VAL A 269 9.35 4.13 23.19
C VAL A 269 9.91 5.47 23.70
N PRO A 270 10.58 5.54 24.88
CA PRO A 270 11.15 6.80 25.37
C PRO A 270 12.05 7.56 24.40
N ILE A 271 12.86 6.86 23.60
CA ILE A 271 13.72 7.52 22.61
C ILE A 271 12.89 8.25 21.54
N ILE A 272 11.77 7.67 21.10
CA ILE A 272 10.86 8.28 20.12
C ILE A 272 10.19 9.52 20.73
N CYS A 273 9.74 9.43 21.99
CA CYS A 273 9.21 10.59 22.73
C CYS A 273 10.23 11.73 22.79
N ARG A 274 11.50 11.41 23.12
CA ARG A 274 12.58 12.40 23.15
C ARG A 274 12.78 13.08 21.80
N PHE A 275 12.68 12.36 20.68
CA PHE A 275 12.73 12.96 19.34
C PHE A 275 11.53 13.87 19.06
N ALA A 276 10.32 13.48 19.48
CA ALA A 276 9.11 14.30 19.31
C ALA A 276 9.15 15.60 20.14
N GLU A 277 9.68 15.54 21.36
CA GLU A 277 9.74 16.65 22.30
C GLU A 277 10.92 17.59 22.05
N CYS A 278 12.13 17.04 21.87
CA CYS A 278 13.37 17.80 22.03
C CYS A 278 14.20 17.95 20.74
N CYS A 279 13.89 17.25 19.64
CA CYS A 279 14.70 17.36 18.42
C CYS A 279 14.57 18.77 17.82
N PRO A 280 15.64 19.54 17.58
CA PRO A 280 15.48 20.89 17.01
C PRO A 280 15.08 20.88 15.54
N VAL A 281 15.22 19.75 14.84
CA VAL A 281 14.77 19.59 13.45
C VAL A 281 13.30 19.23 13.41
N LEU A 282 12.45 20.21 13.09
CA LEU A 282 10.99 20.09 13.13
C LEU A 282 10.43 18.95 12.27
N SER A 283 11.05 18.66 11.12
CA SER A 283 10.60 17.56 10.26
C SER A 283 10.81 16.19 10.93
N ILE A 284 11.87 16.02 11.73
CA ILE A 284 12.10 14.80 12.51
C ILE A 284 11.16 14.74 13.70
N ARG A 285 10.89 15.87 14.38
CA ARG A 285 9.86 15.93 15.43
C ARG A 285 8.49 15.49 14.90
N GLY A 286 8.10 16.00 13.73
CA GLY A 286 6.85 15.63 13.07
C GLY A 286 6.79 14.14 12.75
N THR A 287 7.88 13.56 12.24
CA THR A 287 7.98 12.11 12.02
C THR A 287 7.85 11.32 13.32
N ALA A 288 8.57 11.70 14.38
CA ALA A 288 8.48 11.02 15.68
C ALA A 288 7.06 11.11 16.26
N PHE A 289 6.42 12.28 16.18
CA PHE A 289 5.03 12.44 16.59
C PHE A 289 4.08 11.54 15.80
N TRP A 290 4.24 11.44 14.48
CA TRP A 290 3.42 10.54 13.66
C TRP A 290 3.67 9.06 14.01
N VAL A 291 4.91 8.68 14.29
CA VAL A 291 5.24 7.34 14.78
C VAL A 291 4.58 7.05 16.14
N LEU A 292 4.52 8.02 17.07
CA LEU A 292 3.78 7.84 18.32
C LEU A 292 2.28 7.63 18.07
N ASN A 293 1.69 8.31 17.08
CA ASN A 293 0.31 8.06 16.68
C ASN A 293 0.12 6.65 16.09
N LEU A 294 1.10 6.14 15.33
CA LEU A 294 1.07 4.75 14.86
C LEU A 294 1.03 3.78 16.06
N ILE A 295 1.92 3.96 17.04
CA ILE A 295 2.00 3.12 18.24
C ILE A 295 0.73 3.25 19.11
N GLY A 296 0.16 4.45 19.22
CA GLY A 296 -1.03 4.69 20.03
C GLY A 296 -2.34 4.20 19.40
N ASN A 297 -2.37 4.00 18.07
CA ASN A 297 -3.56 3.51 17.37
C ASN A 297 -3.68 1.98 17.37
N THR A 298 -2.65 1.25 17.76
CA THR A 298 -2.72 -0.20 17.93
C THR A 298 -3.27 -0.51 19.31
N GLN A 299 -4.42 -1.20 19.38
CA GLN A 299 -4.94 -1.75 20.63
C GLN A 299 -3.91 -2.75 21.15
N LEU A 300 -3.21 -2.39 22.23
CA LEU A 300 -2.34 -3.28 23.00
C LEU A 300 -3.14 -4.39 23.67
#